data_AF-A0A0Q1G6E5-F1
#
_entry.id   AF-A0A0Q1G6E5-F1
#
_cell.length_a   1.000
_cell.length_b   1.000
_cell.length_c   1.000
_cell.angle_alpha   90.00
_cell.angle_beta   90.00
_cell.angle_gamma   90.00
#
_symmetry.space_group_name_H-M   'P 1'
#
loop_
_entity.id
_entity.type
_entity.pdbx_description
1 polymer ?
#
loop_
_entity_poly.entity_id
_entity_poly.type
_entity_poly.pdbx_seq_one_letter_code
_entity_poly.pdbx_strand_id
1 'polypeptide(L)'
;MTTGKRKLDHIRICLEKEVEGRSRPFDDLALVHRSLPGIDADEIDTSCRFLGKDLAIPLMISGMTGGHPDTKEINVNLALAAEVAGVAMGVGSQRAALESPEVEETFSAVRDAAPSIPIVGNIGAVQLKREGAEVIDRLAEMIDADAIAVHLNFLQESVQPEGETEARSAIETIRSASDRRVPIIAKETGAGISGEDAHVLLEAGVEIIDVGGLGGTSWSGVEAYRAEERGDTESARMGRLFWNWGVPTPVSVVECASAGAQVVSSGGVRSGIDVAKSIALGASL
;
A
#
# COMPACT_ATOMS: atom_id res chain seq x y z
N MET A 1 23.16 -6.30 1.19
CA MET A 1 22.92 -5.21 0.20
C MET A 1 22.38 -4.01 0.97
N THR A 2 22.67 -2.77 0.58
CA THR A 2 22.07 -1.59 1.23
C THR A 2 20.60 -1.45 0.84
N THR A 3 19.77 -0.87 1.74
CA THR A 3 18.34 -0.60 1.51
C THR A 3 18.09 0.17 0.21
N GLY A 4 18.96 1.13 -0.13
CA GLY A 4 18.85 1.94 -1.35
C GLY A 4 19.00 1.15 -2.66
N LYS A 5 19.98 0.24 -2.76
CA LYS A 5 20.18 -0.56 -3.98
C LYS A 5 19.01 -1.51 -4.25
N ARG A 6 18.43 -2.10 -3.19
CA ARG A 6 17.24 -2.95 -3.28
C ARG A 6 16.03 -2.19 -3.84
N LYS A 7 15.83 -0.93 -3.43
CA LYS A 7 14.71 -0.11 -3.92
C LYS A 7 14.81 0.14 -5.44
N LEU A 8 16.01 0.40 -5.96
CA LEU A 8 16.21 0.55 -7.40
C LEU A 8 15.95 -0.75 -8.16
N ASP A 9 16.34 -1.90 -7.61
CA ASP A 9 16.01 -3.20 -8.19
C ASP A 9 14.49 -3.42 -8.25
N HIS A 10 13.75 -3.08 -7.20
CA HIS A 10 12.27 -3.19 -7.21
C HIS A 10 11.64 -2.34 -8.31
N ILE A 11 12.06 -1.09 -8.45
CA ILE A 11 11.55 -0.19 -9.50
C ILE A 11 11.88 -0.75 -10.89
N ARG A 12 13.14 -1.11 -11.12
CA ARG A 12 13.61 -1.67 -12.41
C ARG A 12 12.82 -2.92 -12.78
N ILE A 13 12.69 -3.87 -11.85
CA ILE A 13 12.00 -5.13 -12.11
C ILE A 13 10.51 -4.91 -12.38
N CYS A 14 9.84 -4.03 -11.64
CA CYS A 14 8.44 -3.69 -11.90
C CYS A 14 8.22 -2.98 -13.26
N LEU A 15 9.23 -2.28 -13.78
CA LEU A 15 9.16 -1.62 -15.09
C LEU A 15 9.53 -2.56 -16.25
N GLU A 16 10.47 -3.49 -16.03
CA GLU A 16 11.07 -4.29 -17.11
C GLU A 16 10.54 -5.73 -17.21
N LYS A 17 9.87 -6.24 -16.17
CA LYS A 17 9.41 -7.62 -16.09
C LYS A 17 7.90 -7.71 -15.94
N GLU A 18 7.33 -8.81 -16.41
CA GLU A 18 5.96 -9.18 -16.10
C GLU A 18 5.91 -9.70 -14.65
N VAL A 19 5.45 -8.82 -13.74
CA VAL A 19 5.39 -9.06 -12.29
C VAL A 19 3.96 -9.10 -11.76
N GLU A 20 2.96 -8.86 -12.61
CA GLU A 20 1.57 -8.89 -12.19
C GLU A 20 1.10 -10.34 -11.91
N GLY A 21 0.03 -10.47 -11.12
CA GLY A 21 -0.67 -11.72 -10.93
C GLY A 21 -1.11 -12.31 -12.27
N ARG A 22 -1.06 -13.64 -12.40
CA ARG A 22 -1.41 -14.32 -13.67
C ARG A 22 -2.91 -14.32 -13.96
N SER A 23 -3.71 -13.91 -12.99
CA SER A 23 -5.17 -13.75 -13.09
C SER A 23 -5.54 -12.37 -12.57
N ARG A 24 -6.59 -11.78 -13.14
CA ARG A 24 -7.16 -10.49 -12.72
C ARG A 24 -8.53 -10.70 -12.06
N PRO A 25 -8.63 -10.72 -10.72
CA PRO A 25 -9.89 -11.00 -10.03
C PRO A 25 -11.01 -9.99 -10.30
N PHE A 26 -10.67 -8.76 -10.70
CA PHE A 26 -11.68 -7.77 -11.12
C PHE A 26 -12.45 -8.19 -12.37
N ASP A 27 -11.89 -9.07 -13.21
CA ASP A 27 -12.51 -9.51 -14.46
C ASP A 27 -13.71 -10.45 -14.20
N ASP A 28 -13.77 -11.08 -13.02
CA ASP A 28 -14.88 -11.95 -12.59
C ASP A 28 -16.10 -11.15 -12.10
N LEU A 29 -16.00 -9.82 -12.05
CA LEU A 29 -17.05 -8.94 -11.56
C LEU A 29 -17.75 -8.20 -12.69
N ALA A 30 -19.07 -8.07 -12.57
CA ALA A 30 -19.87 -7.22 -13.43
C ALA A 30 -20.70 -6.24 -12.58
N LEU A 31 -20.63 -4.95 -12.94
CA LEU A 31 -21.61 -3.98 -12.48
C LEU A 31 -22.89 -4.17 -13.30
N VAL A 32 -24.04 -4.30 -12.64
CA VAL A 32 -25.32 -4.50 -13.33
C VAL A 32 -25.69 -3.21 -14.05
N HIS A 33 -25.68 -3.26 -15.39
CA HIS A 33 -26.06 -2.12 -16.21
C HIS A 33 -27.51 -1.71 -15.97
N ARG A 34 -27.73 -0.40 -15.78
CA ARG A 34 -29.05 0.22 -15.71
C ARG A 34 -29.32 0.92 -17.03
N SER A 35 -30.18 0.35 -17.86
CA SER A 35 -30.58 0.96 -19.15
C SER A 35 -31.35 2.28 -18.99
N LEU A 36 -31.85 2.57 -17.79
CA LEU A 36 -32.58 3.77 -17.42
C LEU A 36 -32.00 4.29 -16.08
N PRO A 37 -30.89 5.06 -16.10
CA PRO A 37 -30.17 5.46 -14.90
C PRO A 37 -30.92 6.48 -14.04
N GLY A 38 -31.79 7.30 -14.65
CA GLY A 38 -32.63 8.26 -13.92
C GLY A 38 -31.90 9.46 -13.33
N ILE A 39 -30.63 9.67 -13.70
CA ILE A 39 -29.79 10.83 -13.33
C ILE A 39 -29.12 11.38 -14.58
N ASP A 40 -28.83 12.67 -14.59
CA ASP A 40 -28.03 13.29 -15.63
C ASP A 40 -26.53 13.12 -15.36
N ALA A 41 -25.71 13.08 -16.41
CA ALA A 41 -24.29 12.77 -16.28
C ALA A 41 -23.50 13.89 -15.58
N ASP A 42 -23.94 15.13 -15.69
CA ASP A 42 -23.35 16.32 -15.05
C ASP A 42 -23.73 16.46 -13.57
N GLU A 43 -24.68 15.66 -13.07
CA GLU A 43 -25.04 15.57 -11.66
C GLU A 43 -24.17 14.58 -10.87
N ILE A 44 -23.28 13.85 -11.55
CA ILE A 44 -22.40 12.85 -10.90
C ILE A 44 -21.31 13.56 -10.10
N ASP A 45 -21.42 13.48 -8.78
CA ASP A 45 -20.39 13.92 -7.84
C ASP A 45 -19.53 12.74 -7.40
N THR A 46 -18.23 12.81 -7.72
CA THR A 46 -17.23 11.82 -7.32
C THR A 46 -16.46 12.22 -6.06
N SER A 47 -16.74 13.39 -5.49
CA SER A 47 -16.02 13.86 -4.32
C SER A 47 -16.25 12.95 -3.11
N CYS A 48 -15.22 12.81 -2.29
CA CYS A 48 -15.30 12.03 -1.07
C CYS A 48 -14.39 12.64 0.00
N ARG A 49 -14.45 12.10 1.22
CA ARG A 49 -13.62 12.56 2.34
C ARG A 49 -12.75 11.42 2.86
N PHE A 50 -11.46 11.68 3.01
CA PHE A 50 -10.50 10.71 3.56
C PHE A 50 -9.50 11.40 4.47
N LEU A 51 -9.21 10.81 5.62
CA LEU A 51 -8.31 11.38 6.64
C LEU A 51 -8.62 12.85 6.97
N GLY A 52 -9.91 13.17 7.04
CA GLY A 52 -10.39 14.51 7.39
C GLY A 52 -10.35 15.56 6.26
N LYS A 53 -9.79 15.24 5.09
CA LYS A 53 -9.68 16.14 3.92
C LYS A 53 -10.58 15.69 2.77
N ASP A 54 -10.96 16.64 1.92
CA ASP A 54 -11.78 16.39 0.73
C ASP A 54 -10.90 15.93 -0.43
N LEU A 55 -11.40 14.96 -1.20
CA LEU A 55 -10.81 14.45 -2.43
C LEU A 55 -11.80 14.68 -3.58
N ALA A 56 -11.27 14.87 -4.79
CA ALA A 56 -12.08 15.03 -5.99
C ALA A 56 -12.64 13.70 -6.52
N ILE A 57 -11.91 12.60 -6.28
CA ILE A 57 -12.31 11.22 -6.61
C ILE A 57 -11.85 10.27 -5.50
N PRO A 58 -12.53 9.13 -5.26
CA PRO A 58 -12.14 8.14 -4.26
C PRO A 58 -10.97 7.31 -4.79
N LEU A 59 -9.77 7.88 -4.76
CA LEU A 59 -8.56 7.24 -5.25
C LEU A 59 -7.36 7.64 -4.39
N MET A 60 -6.42 6.71 -4.23
CA MET A 60 -5.14 6.95 -3.59
C MET A 60 -4.00 6.36 -4.42
N ILE A 61 -2.91 7.10 -4.58
CA ILE A 61 -1.64 6.54 -5.06
C ILE A 61 -0.98 5.84 -3.86
N SER A 62 -0.97 4.50 -3.82
CA SER A 62 -0.31 3.76 -2.73
C SER A 62 1.21 4.00 -2.70
N GLY A 63 1.79 3.85 -1.50
CA GLY A 63 3.23 4.00 -1.28
C GLY A 63 4.11 3.06 -2.11
N MET A 64 5.12 3.61 -2.78
CA MET A 64 6.02 2.86 -3.67
C MET A 64 7.50 3.04 -3.36
N THR A 65 7.99 4.29 -3.27
CA THR A 65 9.45 4.56 -3.25
C THR A 65 9.86 5.74 -2.36
N GLY A 66 11.14 6.11 -2.42
CA GLY A 66 11.85 7.02 -1.53
C GLY A 66 12.99 6.29 -0.81
N GLY A 67 14.04 6.99 -0.38
CA GLY A 67 15.20 6.41 0.30
C GLY A 67 16.44 6.20 -0.60
N HIS A 68 16.42 6.78 -1.80
CA HIS A 68 17.57 6.91 -2.70
C HIS A 68 17.45 8.24 -3.49
N PRO A 69 18.53 8.98 -3.77
CA PRO A 69 18.45 10.27 -4.49
C PRO A 69 17.60 10.21 -5.77
N ASP A 70 17.83 9.20 -6.61
CA ASP A 70 17.09 8.98 -7.88
C ASP A 70 15.58 8.74 -7.71
N THR A 71 15.11 8.47 -6.48
CA THR A 71 13.68 8.24 -6.20
C THR A 71 12.94 9.52 -5.78
N LYS A 72 13.66 10.61 -5.50
CA LYS A 72 13.06 11.90 -5.13
C LYS A 72 12.16 12.44 -6.24
N GLU A 73 12.65 12.47 -7.48
CA GLU A 73 11.88 12.99 -8.61
C GLU A 73 10.61 12.17 -8.87
N ILE A 74 10.67 10.84 -8.67
CA ILE A 74 9.49 9.98 -8.78
C ILE A 74 8.43 10.39 -7.75
N ASN A 75 8.82 10.54 -6.49
CA ASN A 75 7.91 10.95 -5.42
C ASN A 75 7.33 12.36 -5.66
N VAL A 76 8.15 13.33 -6.08
CA VAL A 76 7.68 14.69 -6.38
C VAL A 76 6.69 14.71 -7.55
N ASN A 77 6.98 13.99 -8.63
CA ASN A 77 6.10 13.95 -9.80
C ASN A 77 4.74 13.31 -9.47
N LEU A 78 4.74 12.24 -8.66
CA LEU A 78 3.51 11.62 -8.18
C LEU A 78 2.72 12.55 -7.26
N ALA A 79 3.41 13.28 -6.38
CA ALA A 79 2.79 14.23 -5.46
C ALA A 79 2.12 15.38 -6.20
N LEU A 80 2.81 15.97 -7.19
CA LEU A 80 2.24 17.01 -8.05
C LEU A 80 1.01 16.51 -8.82
N ALA A 81 1.07 15.30 -9.37
CA ALA A 81 -0.07 14.70 -10.06
C ALA A 81 -1.24 14.44 -9.12
N ALA A 82 -0.97 13.96 -7.90
CA ALA A 82 -1.98 13.69 -6.89
C ALA A 82 -2.65 14.98 -6.39
N GLU A 83 -1.88 16.03 -6.16
CA GLU A 83 -2.37 17.36 -5.76
C GLU A 83 -3.28 17.95 -6.84
N VAL A 84 -2.86 17.92 -8.12
CA VAL A 84 -3.67 18.42 -9.25
C VAL A 84 -4.95 17.59 -9.43
N ALA A 85 -4.88 16.27 -9.26
CA ALA A 85 -6.03 15.38 -9.38
C ALA A 85 -6.94 15.40 -8.14
N GLY A 86 -6.50 15.99 -7.02
CA GLY A 86 -7.22 15.97 -5.76
C GLY A 86 -7.39 14.56 -5.19
N VAL A 87 -6.35 13.74 -5.22
CA VAL A 87 -6.35 12.35 -4.71
C VAL A 87 -5.32 12.17 -3.61
N ALA A 88 -5.52 11.20 -2.73
CA ALA A 88 -4.55 10.93 -1.67
C ALA A 88 -3.26 10.29 -2.22
N MET A 89 -2.15 10.41 -1.48
CA MET A 89 -0.89 9.76 -1.85
C MET A 89 -0.17 9.17 -0.63
N GLY A 90 0.33 7.95 -0.76
CA GLY A 90 1.29 7.36 0.17
C GLY A 90 2.73 7.43 -0.36
N VAL A 91 3.69 7.49 0.55
CA VAL A 91 5.12 7.32 0.23
C VAL A 91 5.57 5.88 0.48
N GLY A 92 6.69 5.46 -0.13
CA GLY A 92 7.27 4.15 0.18
C GLY A 92 7.84 4.08 1.60
N SER A 93 8.27 2.89 2.03
CA SER A 93 8.83 2.69 3.36
C SER A 93 9.95 3.69 3.70
N GLN A 94 9.70 4.48 4.75
CA GLN A 94 10.58 5.51 5.31
C GLN A 94 11.71 4.93 6.17
N ARG A 95 11.81 3.59 6.28
CA ARG A 95 12.93 2.90 6.97
C ARG A 95 14.29 3.47 6.59
N ALA A 96 14.51 3.74 5.30
CA ALA A 96 15.79 4.26 4.81
C ALA A 96 16.14 5.64 5.40
N ALA A 97 15.15 6.50 5.65
CA ALA A 97 15.36 7.81 6.28
C ALA A 97 15.59 7.70 7.80
N LEU A 98 15.06 6.66 8.45
CA LEU A 98 15.41 6.36 9.85
C LEU A 98 16.86 5.91 9.98
N GLU A 99 17.34 5.08 9.04
CA GLU A 99 18.72 4.58 8.97
C GLU A 99 19.71 5.67 8.50
N SER A 100 19.29 6.60 7.65
CA SER A 100 20.14 7.59 7.00
C SER A 100 19.40 8.91 6.75
N PRO A 101 19.59 9.94 7.59
CA PRO A 101 18.91 11.24 7.45
C PRO A 101 19.16 11.95 6.10
N GLU A 102 20.26 11.63 5.43
CA GLU A 102 20.63 12.16 4.12
C GLU A 102 19.65 11.81 2.99
N VAL A 103 18.79 10.80 3.17
CA VAL A 103 17.72 10.46 2.21
C VAL A 103 16.34 10.94 2.65
N GLU A 104 16.23 11.68 3.75
CA GLU A 104 14.96 12.21 4.25
C GLU A 104 14.25 13.11 3.22
N GLU A 105 15.01 13.93 2.50
CA GLU A 105 14.50 14.84 1.47
C GLU A 105 13.79 14.11 0.30
N THR A 106 14.06 12.82 0.12
CA THR A 106 13.36 12.00 -0.88
C THR A 106 11.92 11.68 -0.48
N PHE A 107 11.56 11.91 0.79
CA PHE A 107 10.21 11.77 1.34
C PHE A 107 9.60 13.12 1.66
N SER A 108 10.31 14.01 2.37
CA SER A 108 9.75 15.29 2.85
C SER A 108 9.36 16.23 1.70
N ALA A 109 10.05 16.16 0.56
CA ALA A 109 9.70 16.93 -0.65
C ALA A 109 8.29 16.62 -1.20
N VAL A 110 7.67 15.50 -0.80
CA VAL A 110 6.29 15.17 -1.16
C VAL A 110 5.31 16.19 -0.60
N ARG A 111 5.47 16.61 0.66
CA ARG A 111 4.55 17.56 1.28
C ARG A 111 4.63 18.94 0.64
N ASP A 112 5.84 19.38 0.27
CA ASP A 112 6.03 20.65 -0.45
C ASP A 112 5.33 20.64 -1.81
N ALA A 113 5.35 19.50 -2.50
CA ALA A 113 4.71 19.32 -3.80
C ALA A 113 3.17 19.14 -3.70
N ALA A 114 2.69 18.63 -2.57
CA ALA A 114 1.30 18.28 -2.33
C ALA A 114 0.81 18.77 -0.95
N PRO A 115 0.61 20.10 -0.79
CA PRO A 115 0.33 20.70 0.50
C PRO A 115 -1.10 20.45 1.00
N SER A 116 -2.07 20.17 0.12
CA SER A 116 -3.49 20.15 0.50
C SER A 116 -4.07 18.73 0.65
N ILE A 117 -3.60 17.77 -0.14
CA ILE A 117 -4.13 16.40 -0.12
C ILE A 117 -3.68 15.59 1.12
N PRO A 118 -4.38 14.47 1.43
CA PRO A 118 -3.87 13.47 2.37
C PRO A 118 -2.55 12.87 1.92
N ILE A 119 -1.55 12.90 2.80
CA ILE A 119 -0.28 12.19 2.61
C ILE A 119 -0.13 11.11 3.68
N VAL A 120 0.20 9.90 3.23
CA VAL A 120 0.33 8.71 4.08
C VAL A 120 1.80 8.30 4.15
N GLY A 121 2.37 8.31 5.36
CA GLY A 121 3.71 7.77 5.62
C GLY A 121 3.73 6.25 5.60
N ASN A 122 4.90 5.63 5.72
CA ASN A 122 5.00 4.18 5.58
C ASN A 122 6.16 3.54 6.35
N ILE A 123 5.86 2.45 7.07
CA ILE A 123 6.85 1.60 7.75
C ILE A 123 6.43 0.13 7.70
N GLY A 124 7.38 -0.79 7.75
CA GLY A 124 7.07 -2.22 7.81
C GLY A 124 6.81 -2.69 9.22
N ALA A 125 5.90 -3.64 9.41
CA ALA A 125 5.57 -4.17 10.74
C ALA A 125 6.80 -4.72 11.50
N VAL A 126 7.74 -5.34 10.78
CA VAL A 126 9.00 -5.83 11.36
C VAL A 126 9.87 -4.68 11.87
N GLN A 127 9.94 -3.56 11.14
CA GLN A 127 10.74 -2.42 11.57
C GLN A 127 10.04 -1.62 12.66
N LEU A 128 8.71 -1.45 12.58
CA LEU A 128 7.93 -0.86 13.67
C LEU A 128 8.17 -1.57 15.00
N LYS A 129 8.17 -2.92 14.98
CA LYS A 129 8.50 -3.74 16.15
C LYS A 129 9.92 -3.48 16.70
N ARG A 130 10.90 -3.25 15.82
CA ARG A 130 12.30 -3.03 16.22
C ARG A 130 12.53 -1.62 16.77
N GLU A 131 11.92 -0.62 16.15
CA GLU A 131 12.07 0.79 16.51
C GLU A 131 11.17 1.19 17.70
N GLY A 132 10.04 0.50 17.89
CA GLY A 132 9.01 0.87 18.87
C GLY A 132 7.90 1.72 18.26
N ALA A 133 6.75 1.77 18.94
CA ALA A 133 5.56 2.47 18.46
C ALA A 133 5.75 4.00 18.35
N GLU A 134 6.69 4.56 19.10
CA GLU A 134 7.02 5.99 19.10
C GLU A 134 7.56 6.47 17.75
N VAL A 135 8.09 5.57 16.92
CA VAL A 135 8.61 5.92 15.60
C VAL A 135 7.54 6.49 14.67
N ILE A 136 6.26 6.14 14.90
CA ILE A 136 5.11 6.62 14.10
C ILE A 136 5.05 8.15 14.10
N ASP A 137 5.22 8.79 15.25
CA ASP A 137 5.16 10.25 15.36
C ASP A 137 6.30 10.90 14.57
N ARG A 138 7.52 10.34 14.67
CA ARG A 138 8.69 10.85 13.93
C ARG A 138 8.51 10.70 12.42
N LEU A 139 7.97 9.58 11.97
CA LEU A 139 7.69 9.33 10.56
C LEU A 139 6.59 10.24 10.00
N ALA A 140 5.61 10.56 10.84
CA ALA A 140 4.55 11.50 10.49
C ALA A 140 5.10 12.92 10.38
N GLU A 141 5.87 13.38 11.36
CA GLU A 141 6.49 14.71 11.38
C GLU A 141 7.40 14.93 10.16
N MET A 142 8.10 13.89 9.67
CA MET A 142 8.98 13.97 8.50
C MET A 142 8.31 14.48 7.22
N ILE A 143 7.02 14.18 7.04
CA ILE A 143 6.28 14.51 5.81
C ILE A 143 4.95 15.24 6.10
N ASP A 144 4.78 15.70 7.34
CA ASP A 144 3.50 16.21 7.85
C ASP A 144 2.34 15.26 7.51
N ALA A 145 2.50 13.97 7.82
CA ALA A 145 1.59 12.91 7.37
C ALA A 145 0.22 13.01 8.05
N ASP A 146 -0.83 12.69 7.29
CA ASP A 146 -2.20 12.57 7.78
C ASP A 146 -2.49 11.17 8.37
N ALA A 147 -1.68 10.17 8.00
CA ALA A 147 -1.70 8.80 8.55
C ALA A 147 -0.35 8.10 8.31
N ILE A 148 -0.10 7.00 9.02
CA ILE A 148 1.03 6.09 8.73
C ILE A 148 0.52 4.71 8.33
N ALA A 149 0.91 4.25 7.13
CA ALA A 149 0.69 2.87 6.72
C ALA A 149 1.73 1.94 7.35
N VAL A 150 1.27 0.93 8.07
CA VAL A 150 2.08 -0.19 8.55
C VAL A 150 1.90 -1.35 7.58
N HIS A 151 2.91 -1.59 6.74
CA HIS A 151 2.81 -2.65 5.74
C HIS A 151 3.14 -4.03 6.32
N LEU A 152 2.36 -5.01 5.89
CA LEU A 152 2.43 -6.43 6.20
C LEU A 152 2.95 -7.12 4.93
N ASN A 153 4.25 -7.41 4.88
CA ASN A 153 4.90 -7.97 3.70
C ASN A 153 5.59 -9.31 3.99
N PHE A 154 5.07 -10.09 4.94
CA PHE A 154 5.72 -11.33 5.40
C PHE A 154 5.93 -12.37 4.29
N LEU A 155 5.04 -12.42 3.29
CA LEU A 155 5.26 -13.25 2.10
C LEU A 155 6.46 -12.76 1.29
N GLN A 156 6.56 -11.45 1.03
CA GLN A 156 7.71 -10.87 0.35
C GLN A 156 9.00 -11.17 1.11
N GLU A 157 9.02 -10.93 2.42
CA GLU A 157 10.19 -11.18 3.27
C GLU A 157 10.58 -12.67 3.32
N SER A 158 9.64 -13.59 3.13
CA SER A 158 9.94 -15.04 3.08
C SER A 158 10.63 -15.46 1.78
N VAL A 159 10.44 -14.72 0.69
CA VAL A 159 11.05 -14.98 -0.62
C VAL A 159 12.31 -14.15 -0.84
N GLN A 160 12.37 -12.97 -0.23
CA GLN A 160 13.51 -12.06 -0.37
C GLN A 160 14.79 -12.70 0.19
N PRO A 161 15.92 -12.73 -0.56
CA PRO A 161 17.16 -13.35 -0.09
C PRO A 161 17.71 -12.78 1.23
N GLU A 162 17.44 -11.50 1.51
CA GLU A 162 17.79 -10.79 2.72
C GLU A 162 16.56 -10.44 3.59
N GLY A 163 15.49 -11.22 3.49
CA GLY A 163 14.23 -10.93 4.14
C GLY A 163 14.18 -11.14 5.66
N GLU A 164 13.30 -10.40 6.31
CA GLU A 164 13.11 -10.37 7.76
C GLU A 164 11.74 -10.94 8.11
N THR A 165 11.67 -12.20 8.56
CA THR A 165 10.41 -12.94 8.71
C THR A 165 9.88 -12.96 10.16
N GLU A 166 10.34 -12.05 11.03
CA GLU A 166 10.01 -12.08 12.46
C GLU A 166 8.61 -11.51 12.81
N ALA A 167 7.55 -12.23 12.43
CA ALA A 167 6.16 -11.83 12.67
C ALA A 167 5.70 -11.85 14.14
N ARG A 168 6.41 -12.57 15.01
CA ARG A 168 6.02 -12.69 16.43
C ARG A 168 5.90 -11.32 17.07
N SER A 169 4.77 -11.11 17.74
CA SER A 169 4.42 -9.90 18.48
C SER A 169 4.19 -8.63 17.64
N ALA A 170 4.07 -8.75 16.31
CA ALA A 170 3.82 -7.61 15.45
C ALA A 170 2.47 -6.93 15.77
N ILE A 171 1.44 -7.71 16.10
CA ILE A 171 0.11 -7.19 16.41
C ILE A 171 0.08 -6.39 17.72
N GLU A 172 0.85 -6.78 18.73
CA GLU A 172 0.97 -6.03 19.98
C GLU A 172 1.65 -4.68 19.74
N THR A 173 2.67 -4.62 18.89
CA THR A 173 3.27 -3.35 18.51
C THR A 173 2.31 -2.49 17.69
N ILE A 174 1.57 -3.08 16.75
CA ILE A 174 0.52 -2.36 15.99
C ILE A 174 -0.53 -1.78 16.95
N ARG A 175 -0.94 -2.52 17.98
CA ARG A 175 -1.85 -2.01 19.02
C ARG A 175 -1.24 -0.84 19.81
N SER A 176 0.03 -0.91 20.17
CA SER A 176 0.68 0.25 20.82
C SER A 176 0.81 1.45 19.88
N ALA A 177 0.85 1.19 18.57
CA ALA A 177 0.99 2.19 17.55
C ALA A 177 -0.36 2.84 17.14
N SER A 178 -1.50 2.17 17.35
CA SER A 178 -2.83 2.75 17.07
C SER A 178 -3.17 3.93 17.98
N ASP A 179 -2.57 3.99 19.18
CA ASP A 179 -2.77 5.07 20.15
C ASP A 179 -1.92 6.32 19.85
N ARG A 180 -1.23 6.37 18.70
CA ARG A 180 -0.35 7.49 18.32
C ARG A 180 -1.13 8.66 17.72
N ARG A 181 -0.42 9.78 17.50
CA ARG A 181 -1.05 11.07 17.13
C ARG A 181 -1.79 11.03 15.80
N VAL A 182 -1.27 10.27 14.85
CA VAL A 182 -1.87 10.07 13.52
C VAL A 182 -2.42 8.65 13.43
N PRO A 183 -3.55 8.45 12.73
CA PRO A 183 -4.13 7.13 12.56
C PRO A 183 -3.17 6.20 11.80
N ILE A 184 -3.29 4.90 12.08
CA ILE A 184 -2.58 3.86 11.35
C ILE A 184 -3.48 3.24 10.30
N ILE A 185 -2.88 2.98 9.14
CA ILE A 185 -3.46 2.16 8.08
C ILE A 185 -2.72 0.82 8.08
N ALA A 186 -3.41 -0.30 8.35
CA ALA A 186 -2.80 -1.61 8.10
C ALA A 186 -2.84 -1.89 6.60
N LYS A 187 -1.69 -2.22 6.01
CA LYS A 187 -1.55 -2.36 4.56
C LYS A 187 -0.95 -3.71 4.18
N GLU A 188 -1.52 -4.41 3.21
CA GLU A 188 -0.83 -5.52 2.54
C GLU A 188 -0.04 -5.05 1.31
N THR A 189 0.77 -5.95 0.77
CA THR A 189 1.70 -5.77 -0.34
C THR A 189 1.52 -6.83 -1.44
N GLY A 190 0.30 -7.19 -1.81
CA GLY A 190 -0.02 -7.98 -3.00
C GLY A 190 -0.59 -9.39 -2.76
N ALA A 191 -0.75 -9.81 -1.51
CA ALA A 191 -1.34 -11.07 -1.08
C ALA A 191 -2.67 -10.92 -0.31
N GLY A 192 -3.16 -9.71 -0.06
CA GLY A 192 -4.49 -9.49 0.50
C GLY A 192 -4.61 -9.70 2.01
N ILE A 193 -5.57 -9.01 2.62
CA ILE A 193 -5.93 -9.17 4.05
C ILE A 193 -7.21 -10.00 4.14
N SER A 194 -7.17 -11.06 4.95
CA SER A 194 -8.32 -11.91 5.21
C SER A 194 -9.30 -11.25 6.17
N GLY A 195 -10.54 -11.72 6.21
CA GLY A 195 -11.53 -11.33 7.21
C GLY A 195 -11.04 -11.59 8.63
N GLU A 196 -10.39 -12.72 8.88
CA GLU A 196 -9.82 -13.06 10.18
C GLU A 196 -8.76 -12.04 10.63
N ASP A 197 -7.81 -11.72 9.74
CA ASP A 197 -6.77 -10.74 10.04
C ASP A 197 -7.36 -9.33 10.19
N ALA A 198 -8.40 -8.98 9.42
CA ALA A 198 -9.09 -7.70 9.56
C ALA A 198 -9.71 -7.54 10.95
N HIS A 199 -10.35 -8.57 11.51
CA HIS A 199 -10.88 -8.53 12.87
C HIS A 199 -9.76 -8.34 13.90
N VAL A 200 -8.64 -9.05 13.75
CA VAL A 200 -7.48 -8.92 14.64
C VAL A 200 -6.89 -7.50 14.60
N LEU A 201 -6.82 -6.89 13.42
CA LEU A 201 -6.34 -5.51 13.24
C LEU A 201 -7.30 -4.49 13.86
N LEU A 202 -8.60 -4.66 13.67
CA LEU A 202 -9.64 -3.81 14.29
C LEU A 202 -9.61 -3.89 15.81
N GLU A 203 -9.46 -5.10 16.38
CA GLU A 203 -9.27 -5.31 17.82
C GLU A 203 -7.96 -4.71 18.36
N ALA A 204 -6.98 -4.49 17.48
CA ALA A 204 -5.76 -3.76 17.78
C ALA A 204 -5.91 -2.24 17.62
N GLY A 205 -7.10 -1.72 17.29
CA GLY A 205 -7.36 -0.28 17.18
C GLY A 205 -7.07 0.30 15.80
N VAL A 206 -6.78 -0.52 14.79
CA VAL A 206 -6.65 -0.05 13.40
C VAL A 206 -8.04 0.16 12.81
N GLU A 207 -8.32 1.36 12.28
CA GLU A 207 -9.62 1.68 11.67
C GLU A 207 -9.62 1.53 10.15
N ILE A 208 -8.45 1.71 9.52
CA ILE A 208 -8.30 1.76 8.06
C ILE A 208 -7.44 0.58 7.59
N ILE A 209 -7.93 -0.15 6.59
CA ILE A 209 -7.23 -1.29 5.99
C ILE A 209 -7.05 -1.03 4.49
N ASP A 210 -5.80 -1.00 4.04
CA ASP A 210 -5.46 -1.06 2.62
C ASP A 210 -5.16 -2.52 2.24
N VAL A 211 -6.09 -3.12 1.48
CA VAL A 211 -6.11 -4.58 1.31
C VAL A 211 -4.90 -5.14 0.59
N GLY A 212 -4.23 -4.36 -0.29
CA GLY A 212 -3.08 -4.84 -1.05
C GLY A 212 -3.28 -6.24 -1.65
N GLY A 213 -4.43 -6.46 -2.29
CA GLY A 213 -4.88 -7.81 -2.67
C GLY A 213 -4.13 -8.44 -3.83
N LEU A 214 -4.33 -9.75 -3.98
CA LEU A 214 -3.88 -10.49 -5.15
C LEU A 214 -4.59 -9.99 -6.42
N GLY A 215 -3.82 -9.84 -7.50
CA GLY A 215 -4.31 -9.45 -8.83
C GLY A 215 -3.54 -8.28 -9.46
N GLY A 216 -2.73 -7.57 -8.65
CA GLY A 216 -1.79 -6.56 -9.11
C GLY A 216 -0.35 -7.06 -9.13
N THR A 217 0.57 -6.20 -8.71
CA THR A 217 1.99 -6.56 -8.54
C THR A 217 2.14 -7.71 -7.56
N SER A 218 2.73 -8.82 -8.01
CA SER A 218 3.12 -9.94 -7.17
C SER A 218 4.52 -9.70 -6.61
N TRP A 219 4.60 -9.32 -5.33
CA TRP A 219 5.89 -9.07 -4.69
C TRP A 219 6.72 -10.34 -4.50
N SER A 220 6.10 -11.50 -4.31
CA SER A 220 6.82 -12.79 -4.39
C SER A 220 7.43 -13.02 -5.77
N GLY A 221 6.77 -12.54 -6.83
CA GLY A 221 7.30 -12.57 -8.20
C GLY A 221 8.44 -11.59 -8.46
N VAL A 222 8.35 -10.37 -7.92
CA VAL A 222 9.44 -9.39 -7.93
C VAL A 222 10.68 -9.98 -7.25
N GLU A 223 10.52 -10.56 -6.06
CA GLU A 223 11.61 -11.20 -5.32
C GLU A 223 12.16 -12.44 -6.03
N ALA A 224 11.33 -13.18 -6.77
CA ALA A 224 11.81 -14.29 -7.59
C ALA A 224 12.82 -13.83 -8.65
N TYR A 225 12.53 -12.74 -9.37
CA TYR A 225 13.50 -12.19 -10.34
C TYR A 225 14.77 -11.70 -9.66
N ARG A 226 14.67 -11.06 -8.49
CA ARG A 226 15.85 -10.64 -7.72
C ARG A 226 16.71 -11.82 -7.27
N ALA A 227 16.07 -12.90 -6.81
CA ALA A 227 16.77 -14.11 -6.42
C ALA A 227 17.52 -14.74 -7.61
N GLU A 228 16.89 -14.78 -8.79
CA GLU A 228 17.53 -15.28 -10.01
C GLU A 228 18.74 -14.46 -10.46
N GLU A 229 18.65 -13.13 -10.44
CA GLU A 229 19.78 -12.24 -10.76
C GLU A 229 20.98 -12.45 -9.81
N ARG A 230 20.72 -12.97 -8.61
CA ARG A 230 21.74 -13.30 -7.60
C ARG A 230 22.17 -14.77 -7.61
N GLY A 231 21.57 -15.61 -8.44
CA GLY A 231 21.84 -17.05 -8.48
C GLY A 231 21.25 -17.84 -7.30
N ASP A 232 20.32 -17.26 -6.54
CA ASP A 232 19.60 -17.95 -5.47
C ASP A 232 18.41 -18.73 -6.06
N THR A 233 18.67 -19.98 -6.45
CA THR A 233 17.68 -20.83 -7.10
C THR A 233 16.53 -21.26 -6.19
N GLU A 234 16.75 -21.31 -4.87
CA GLU A 234 15.74 -21.76 -3.92
C GLU A 234 14.68 -20.68 -3.73
N SER A 235 15.12 -19.45 -3.40
CA SER A 235 14.24 -18.29 -3.27
C SER A 235 13.52 -17.97 -4.58
N ALA A 236 14.20 -18.09 -5.72
CA ALA A 236 13.59 -17.95 -7.04
C ALA A 236 12.43 -18.93 -7.25
N ARG A 237 12.64 -20.21 -6.93
CA ARG A 237 11.61 -21.25 -7.05
C ARG A 237 10.45 -20.98 -6.08
N MET A 238 10.76 -20.53 -4.86
CA MET A 238 9.75 -20.19 -3.86
C MET A 238 8.88 -19.03 -4.33
N GLY A 239 9.46 -17.93 -4.80
CA GLY A 239 8.71 -16.80 -5.32
C GLY A 239 7.83 -17.16 -6.52
N ARG A 240 8.32 -18.03 -7.41
CA ARG A 240 7.50 -18.56 -8.52
C ARG A 240 6.35 -19.45 -8.08
N LEU A 241 6.53 -20.21 -6.99
CA LEU A 241 5.48 -21.07 -6.41
C LEU A 241 4.36 -20.21 -5.78
N PHE A 242 4.73 -19.16 -5.05
CA PHE A 242 3.80 -18.28 -4.36
C PHE A 242 3.39 -17.04 -5.17
N TRP A 243 3.58 -17.08 -6.50
CA TRP A 243 3.33 -15.93 -7.38
C TRP A 243 1.89 -15.41 -7.30
N ASN A 244 0.91 -16.32 -7.21
CA ASN A 244 -0.50 -16.00 -7.08
C ASN A 244 -1.06 -16.42 -5.71
N TRP A 245 -0.22 -16.37 -4.66
CA TRP A 245 -0.68 -16.66 -3.31
C TRP A 245 -1.40 -15.45 -2.73
N GLY A 246 -2.49 -15.68 -2.01
CA GLY A 246 -3.18 -14.65 -1.25
C GLY A 246 -4.69 -14.58 -1.49
N VAL A 247 -5.29 -13.56 -0.90
CA VAL A 247 -6.70 -13.20 -1.02
C VAL A 247 -6.86 -12.26 -2.22
N PRO A 248 -7.70 -12.61 -3.23
CA PRO A 248 -8.03 -11.72 -4.35
C PRO A 248 -8.54 -10.36 -3.88
N THR A 249 -8.14 -9.26 -4.53
CA THR A 249 -8.53 -7.89 -4.10
C THR A 249 -10.03 -7.72 -3.85
N PRO A 250 -10.95 -8.11 -4.75
CA PRO A 250 -12.38 -8.00 -4.49
C PRO A 250 -12.87 -8.77 -3.25
N VAL A 251 -12.29 -9.94 -3.00
CA VAL A 251 -12.64 -10.78 -1.84
C VAL A 251 -12.17 -10.10 -0.56
N SER A 252 -10.92 -9.63 -0.55
CA SER A 252 -10.33 -8.92 0.59
C SER A 252 -11.12 -7.64 0.91
N VAL A 253 -11.56 -6.89 -0.11
CA VAL A 253 -12.44 -5.72 0.09
C VAL A 253 -13.72 -6.11 0.82
N VAL A 254 -14.42 -7.14 0.35
CA VAL A 254 -15.69 -7.58 0.96
C VAL A 254 -15.45 -8.08 2.39
N GLU A 255 -14.41 -8.87 2.62
CA GLU A 255 -14.11 -9.42 3.95
C GLU A 255 -13.75 -8.31 4.95
N CYS A 256 -12.86 -7.38 4.60
CA CYS A 256 -12.48 -6.27 5.47
C CYS A 256 -13.63 -5.28 5.70
N ALA A 257 -14.42 -4.97 4.67
CA ALA A 257 -15.58 -4.09 4.80
C ALA A 257 -16.67 -4.74 5.68
N SER A 258 -16.89 -6.05 5.54
CA SER A 258 -17.83 -6.81 6.38
C SER A 258 -17.39 -6.89 7.84
N ALA A 259 -16.08 -6.87 8.11
CA ALA A 259 -15.52 -6.77 9.46
C ALA A 259 -15.72 -5.36 10.09
N GLY A 260 -16.06 -4.35 9.28
CA GLY A 260 -16.32 -2.98 9.73
C GLY A 260 -15.14 -2.02 9.55
N ALA A 261 -14.10 -2.40 8.81
CA ALA A 261 -12.98 -1.49 8.51
C ALA A 261 -13.36 -0.43 7.46
N GLN A 262 -12.72 0.73 7.53
CA GLN A 262 -12.65 1.64 6.40
C GLN A 262 -11.63 1.09 5.39
N VAL A 263 -12.08 0.69 4.20
CA VAL A 263 -11.24 -0.07 3.26
C VAL A 263 -10.68 0.80 2.14
N VAL A 264 -9.38 0.67 1.85
CA VAL A 264 -8.73 1.12 0.61
C VAL A 264 -8.48 -0.11 -0.28
N SER A 265 -9.08 -0.12 -1.47
CA SER A 265 -8.96 -1.19 -2.45
C SER A 265 -7.71 -1.01 -3.30
N SER A 266 -6.60 -1.63 -2.89
CA SER A 266 -5.37 -1.68 -3.70
C SER A 266 -5.02 -3.12 -4.11
N GLY A 267 -4.15 -3.23 -5.12
CA GLY A 267 -3.82 -4.51 -5.76
C GLY A 267 -4.67 -4.74 -7.02
N GLY A 268 -4.09 -4.52 -8.20
CA GLY A 268 -4.73 -4.90 -9.47
C GLY A 268 -5.79 -3.94 -10.00
N VAL A 269 -6.00 -2.79 -9.34
CA VAL A 269 -6.83 -1.69 -9.87
C VAL A 269 -6.13 -1.08 -11.09
N ARG A 270 -6.76 -1.10 -12.27
CA ARG A 270 -6.16 -0.64 -13.53
C ARG A 270 -7.06 0.32 -14.33
N SER A 271 -8.28 0.57 -13.86
CA SER A 271 -9.24 1.44 -14.54
C SER A 271 -10.22 2.06 -13.55
N GLY A 272 -10.93 3.12 -13.97
CA GLY A 272 -12.05 3.68 -13.20
C GLY A 272 -13.21 2.70 -13.01
N ILE A 273 -13.33 1.67 -13.86
CA ILE A 273 -14.32 0.59 -13.67
C ILE A 273 -13.93 -0.27 -12.47
N ASP A 274 -12.64 -0.54 -12.27
CA ASP A 274 -12.15 -1.30 -11.11
C ASP A 274 -12.34 -0.50 -9.81
N VAL A 275 -12.15 0.83 -9.87
CA VAL A 275 -12.48 1.73 -8.76
C VAL A 275 -13.98 1.65 -8.45
N ALA A 276 -14.86 1.81 -9.45
CA ALA A 276 -16.30 1.71 -9.26
C ALA A 276 -16.74 0.35 -8.71
N LYS A 277 -16.15 -0.75 -9.18
CA LYS A 277 -16.35 -2.11 -8.62
C LYS A 277 -15.92 -2.18 -7.16
N SER A 278 -14.77 -1.60 -6.81
CA SER A 278 -14.26 -1.59 -5.43
C SER A 278 -15.19 -0.84 -4.49
N ILE A 279 -15.64 0.37 -4.87
CA ILE A 279 -16.60 1.15 -4.09
C ILE A 279 -17.92 0.39 -3.94
N ALA A 280 -18.43 -0.22 -5.01
CA ALA A 280 -19.65 -1.03 -4.96
C ALA A 280 -19.54 -2.26 -4.03
N LEU A 281 -18.34 -2.78 -3.82
CA LEU A 281 -18.07 -3.90 -2.89
C LEU A 281 -17.87 -3.46 -1.44
N GLY A 282 -17.80 -2.15 -1.16
CA GLY A 282 -17.67 -1.60 0.20
C GLY A 282 -16.35 -0.88 0.48
N ALA A 283 -15.49 -0.68 -0.52
CA ALA A 283 -14.30 0.17 -0.35
C ALA A 283 -14.69 1.64 -0.18
N SER A 284 -13.89 2.37 0.59
CA SER A 284 -13.97 3.84 0.72
C SER A 284 -13.11 4.56 -0.31
N LEU A 285 -12.01 3.94 -0.76
CA LEU A 285 -11.12 4.36 -1.83
C LEU A 285 -10.66 3.16 -2.67
#